data_AF-A0A940AB54-F1
#
_entry.id   AF-A0A940AB54-F1
#
_cell.length_a   1.000
_cell.length_b   1.000
_cell.length_c   1.000
_cell.angle_alpha   90.00
_cell.angle_beta   90.00
_cell.angle_gamma   90.00
#
_symmetry.space_group_name_H-M   'P 1'
#
loop_
_entity.id
_entity.type
_entity.pdbx_description
1 polymer ?
#
loop_
_entity_poly.entity_id
_entity_poly.type
_entity_poly.pdbx_seq_one_letter_code
_entity_poly.pdbx_strand_id
1 'polypeptide(L)'
;MKKIPLIIAIALTMMLSACSTTPADNAEKVVKAVAEYCDNVEKAIADELIDDNDVDAIKDSEKSYMDLIAEINESYAGNANDRAEFEQQMYTSDVWVRMADVNGKLANTEGYAKLSLTNK
;
A
#
# COMPACT_ATOMS: atom_id res chain seq x y z
N MET A 1 -44.90 1.41 -41.71
CA MET A 1 -44.13 0.16 -41.70
C MET A 1 -43.07 0.26 -40.62
N LYS A 2 -43.12 -0.66 -39.64
CA LYS A 2 -42.19 -0.78 -38.52
C LYS A 2 -40.90 -1.45 -39.00
N LYS A 3 -39.70 -0.87 -38.78
CA LYS A 3 -38.40 -1.58 -38.64
C LYS A 3 -37.39 -0.70 -37.87
N ILE A 4 -37.18 -1.03 -36.60
CA ILE A 4 -35.93 -0.90 -35.83
C ILE A 4 -35.50 -2.36 -35.55
N PRO A 5 -34.24 -2.76 -35.26
CA PRO A 5 -32.90 -2.14 -35.42
C PRO A 5 -31.92 -3.08 -36.19
N LEU A 6 -30.74 -2.58 -36.57
CA LEU A 6 -29.54 -3.43 -36.57
C LEU A 6 -28.66 -2.96 -35.40
N ILE A 7 -28.64 -3.77 -34.34
CA ILE A 7 -27.74 -3.65 -33.20
C ILE A 7 -26.40 -4.30 -33.61
N ILE A 8 -25.37 -4.02 -32.81
CA ILE A 8 -24.23 -4.88 -32.51
C ILE A 8 -22.98 -4.57 -33.36
N ALA A 9 -21.99 -3.93 -32.73
CA ALA A 9 -20.61 -4.47 -32.64
C ALA A 9 -19.49 -3.42 -32.43
N ILE A 10 -19.75 -2.15 -32.12
CA ILE A 10 -18.64 -1.19 -31.85
C ILE A 10 -18.88 -0.38 -30.57
N ALA A 11 -19.31 -1.05 -29.50
CA ALA A 11 -19.41 -0.43 -28.18
C ALA A 11 -19.06 -1.40 -27.04
N LEU A 12 -18.40 -2.52 -27.34
CA LEU A 12 -18.10 -3.58 -26.36
C LEU A 12 -16.62 -3.94 -26.21
N THR A 13 -15.71 -3.20 -26.84
CA THR A 13 -14.26 -3.36 -26.65
C THR A 13 -13.60 -2.24 -25.85
N MET A 14 -14.30 -1.13 -25.56
CA MET A 14 -13.76 -0.04 -24.73
C MET A 14 -14.39 0.06 -23.33
N MET A 15 -15.38 -0.78 -23.01
CA MET A 15 -16.06 -0.77 -21.70
C MET A 15 -15.69 -1.95 -20.79
N LEU A 16 -14.77 -2.82 -21.21
CA LEU A 16 -14.23 -3.93 -20.40
C LEU A 16 -12.82 -3.67 -19.85
N SER A 17 -12.18 -2.54 -20.18
CA SER A 17 -10.97 -2.06 -19.50
C SER A 17 -11.27 -1.23 -18.24
N ALA A 18 -12.53 -1.20 -17.81
CA ALA A 18 -12.93 -0.61 -16.53
C ALA A 18 -12.52 -1.55 -15.38
N CYS A 19 -11.51 -1.11 -14.61
CA CYS A 19 -11.02 -1.63 -13.33
C CYS A 19 -9.84 -2.62 -13.29
N SER A 20 -8.98 -2.72 -14.32
CA SER A 20 -7.65 -3.30 -14.10
C SER A 20 -6.70 -2.21 -13.58
N THR A 21 -6.34 -2.24 -12.30
CA THR A 21 -5.31 -1.35 -11.76
C THR A 21 -3.98 -1.66 -12.44
N THR A 22 -3.30 -0.62 -12.94
CA THR A 22 -1.99 -0.82 -13.57
C THR A 22 -0.92 -1.11 -12.49
N PRO A 23 0.23 -1.71 -12.87
CA PRO A 23 1.38 -1.81 -11.97
C PRO A 23 1.75 -0.47 -11.32
N ALA A 24 1.64 0.63 -12.06
CA ALA A 24 1.87 1.98 -11.57
C ALA A 24 0.86 2.42 -10.49
N ASP A 25 -0.44 2.23 -10.75
CA ASP A 25 -1.47 2.59 -9.77
C ASP A 25 -1.34 1.78 -8.48
N ASN A 26 -1.00 0.49 -8.62
CA ASN A 26 -0.76 -0.40 -7.49
C ASN A 26 0.48 0.02 -6.69
N ALA A 27 1.57 0.41 -7.37
CA ALA A 27 2.76 0.96 -6.72
C ALA A 27 2.46 2.26 -5.96
N GLU A 28 1.70 3.18 -6.57
CA GLU A 28 1.29 4.44 -5.93
C GLU A 28 0.47 4.20 -4.65
N LYS A 29 -0.44 3.21 -4.67
CA LYS A 29 -1.22 2.85 -3.47
C LYS A 29 -0.33 2.35 -2.34
N VAL A 30 0.64 1.48 -2.64
CA VAL A 30 1.59 1.00 -1.62
C VAL A 30 2.43 2.15 -1.09
N VAL A 31 2.96 3.01 -1.96
CA VAL A 31 3.74 4.18 -1.55
C VAL A 31 2.93 5.09 -0.60
N LYS A 32 1.65 5.30 -0.87
CA LYS A 32 0.76 6.06 0.03
C LYS A 32 0.55 5.37 1.38
N ALA A 33 0.31 4.06 1.38
CA ALA A 33 0.12 3.30 2.62
C ALA A 33 1.40 3.29 3.49
N VAL A 34 2.58 3.17 2.88
CA VAL A 34 3.86 3.28 3.58
C VAL A 34 4.09 4.71 4.10
N ALA A 35 3.69 5.74 3.34
CA ALA A 35 3.76 7.11 3.81
C ALA A 35 2.87 7.36 5.04
N GLU A 36 1.67 6.78 5.07
CA GLU A 36 0.76 6.83 6.23
C GLU A 36 1.36 6.13 7.45
N TYR A 37 1.99 4.96 7.27
CA TYR A 37 2.77 4.32 8.32
C TYR A 37 3.86 5.25 8.87
N CYS A 38 4.64 5.89 7.98
CA CYS A 38 5.67 6.83 8.40
C CYS A 38 5.09 8.01 9.18
N ASP A 39 3.95 8.56 8.75
CA ASP A 39 3.26 9.65 9.46
C ASP A 39 2.82 9.23 10.86
N ASN A 40 2.31 8.00 11.03
CA ASN A 40 1.90 7.48 12.33
C ASN A 40 3.09 7.25 13.26
N VAL A 41 4.19 6.71 12.73
CA VAL A 41 5.45 6.58 13.49
C VAL A 41 5.98 7.95 13.90
N GLU A 42 6.03 8.92 12.99
CA GLU A 42 6.52 10.27 13.28
C GLU A 42 5.69 10.98 14.36
N LYS A 43 4.37 10.80 14.35
CA LYS A 43 3.49 11.31 15.42
C LYS A 43 3.81 10.65 16.76
N ALA A 44 3.91 9.33 16.80
CA ALA A 44 4.18 8.57 18.01
C ALA A 44 5.54 8.91 18.64
N ILE A 45 6.56 9.19 17.83
CA ILE A 45 7.88 9.56 18.36
C ILE A 45 8.00 11.05 18.74
N ALA A 46 7.05 11.91 18.33
CA ALA A 46 7.11 13.35 18.60
C ALA A 46 7.00 13.66 20.10
N ASP A 47 6.26 12.84 20.85
CA ASP A 47 6.09 12.97 22.30
C ASP A 47 7.18 12.21 23.10
N GLU A 48 8.19 11.66 22.41
CA GLU A 48 9.31 10.86 22.96
C GLU A 48 8.88 9.61 23.77
N LEU A 49 7.59 9.30 23.79
CA LEU A 49 6.97 8.18 24.48
C LEU A 49 5.83 7.61 23.64
N ILE A 50 5.87 6.30 23.39
CA ILE A 50 4.84 5.57 22.64
C ILE A 50 3.74 5.10 23.60
N ASP A 51 2.53 5.63 23.43
CA ASP A 51 1.35 5.19 24.16
C ASP A 51 0.63 4.00 23.49
N ASP A 52 -0.48 3.54 24.06
CA ASP A 52 -1.20 2.38 23.52
C ASP A 52 -1.99 2.72 22.23
N ASN A 53 -2.45 3.98 22.08
CA ASN A 53 -3.11 4.44 20.85
C ASN A 53 -2.10 4.54 19.69
N ASP A 54 -0.88 5.00 19.98
CA ASP A 54 0.22 5.04 19.03
C ASP A 54 0.58 3.64 18.54
N VAL A 55 0.63 2.66 19.46
CA VAL A 55 0.88 1.25 19.13
C VAL A 55 -0.16 0.72 18.15
N ASP A 56 -1.44 0.98 18.40
CA ASP A 56 -2.52 0.52 17.54
C ASP A 56 -2.44 1.19 16.16
N ALA A 57 -2.22 2.51 16.10
CA ALA A 57 -2.08 3.23 14.83
C ALA A 57 -0.87 2.74 14.00
N ILE A 58 0.28 2.51 14.63
CA ILE A 58 1.48 1.98 13.95
C ILE A 58 1.21 0.58 13.41
N LYS A 59 0.62 -0.31 14.19
CA LYS A 59 0.34 -1.69 13.75
C LYS A 59 -0.72 -1.77 12.68
N ASP A 60 -1.78 -0.98 12.79
CA ASP A 60 -2.85 -0.98 11.80
C ASP A 60 -2.34 -0.48 10.45
N SER A 61 -1.55 0.59 10.45
CA SER A 61 -0.91 1.09 9.22
C SER A 61 0.16 0.14 8.69
N GLU A 62 0.94 -0.51 9.56
CA GLU A 62 1.91 -1.54 9.16
C GLU A 62 1.23 -2.72 8.47
N LYS A 63 0.20 -3.26 9.11
CA LYS A 63 -0.60 -4.35 8.57
C LYS A 63 -1.24 -3.95 7.26
N SER A 64 -1.79 -2.74 7.15
CA SER A 64 -2.46 -2.26 5.95
C SER A 64 -1.55 -2.28 4.72
N TYR A 65 -0.33 -1.73 4.81
CA TYR A 65 0.57 -1.73 3.65
C TYR A 65 1.12 -3.14 3.35
N MET A 66 1.35 -3.97 4.36
CA MET A 66 1.83 -5.35 4.17
C MET A 66 0.78 -6.24 3.50
N ASP A 67 -0.48 -6.15 3.94
CA ASP A 67 -1.61 -6.85 3.33
C ASP A 67 -1.79 -6.40 1.88
N LEU A 68 -1.69 -5.09 1.61
CA LEU A 68 -1.80 -4.55 0.26
C LEU A 68 -0.70 -5.07 -0.68
N ILE A 69 0.56 -5.12 -0.22
CA ILE A 69 1.67 -5.71 -0.97
C ILE A 69 1.42 -7.19 -1.27
N ALA A 70 0.89 -7.93 -0.29
CA ALA A 70 0.59 -9.35 -0.46
C ALA A 70 -0.54 -9.56 -1.49
N GLU A 71 -1.64 -8.81 -1.39
CA GLU A 71 -2.77 -8.86 -2.33
C GLU A 71 -2.33 -8.54 -3.76
N ILE A 72 -1.56 -7.46 -3.94
CA ILE A 72 -1.04 -7.06 -5.27
C ILE A 72 -0.11 -8.14 -5.82
N ASN A 73 0.82 -8.67 -5.03
CA ASN A 73 1.72 -9.73 -5.48
C ASN A 73 0.97 -11.01 -5.86
N GLU A 74 -0.06 -11.39 -5.11
CA GLU A 74 -0.93 -12.52 -5.46
C GLU A 74 -1.65 -12.27 -6.78
N SER A 75 -2.14 -11.05 -7.02
CA SER A 75 -2.75 -10.66 -8.29
C SER A 75 -1.81 -10.82 -9.49
N TYR A 76 -0.49 -10.78 -9.27
CA TYR A 76 0.54 -10.96 -10.28
C TYR A 76 1.20 -12.35 -10.30
N ALA A 77 0.68 -13.34 -9.56
CA ALA A 77 1.30 -14.67 -9.46
C ALA A 77 1.56 -15.35 -10.84
N GLY A 78 0.77 -15.03 -11.86
CA GLY A 78 0.93 -15.51 -13.23
C GLY A 78 1.54 -14.51 -14.22
N ASN A 79 1.90 -13.29 -13.79
CA ASN A 79 2.38 -12.23 -14.66
C ASN A 79 3.68 -11.60 -14.11
N ALA A 80 4.80 -12.22 -14.46
CA ALA A 80 6.13 -11.77 -14.03
C ALA A 80 6.51 -10.37 -14.54
N ASN A 81 5.99 -9.95 -15.69
CA ASN A 81 6.29 -8.63 -16.25
C ASN A 81 5.61 -7.52 -15.43
N ASP A 82 4.29 -7.66 -15.19
CA ASP A 82 3.55 -6.69 -14.38
C ASP A 82 4.07 -6.63 -12.95
N ARG A 83 4.45 -7.79 -12.38
CA ARG A 83 5.10 -7.85 -11.07
C ARG A 83 6.41 -7.05 -11.05
N ALA A 84 7.27 -7.26 -12.04
CA ALA A 84 8.56 -6.56 -12.11
C ALA A 84 8.37 -5.05 -12.28
N GLU A 85 7.39 -4.62 -13.09
CA GLU A 85 7.05 -3.21 -13.26
C GLU A 85 6.54 -2.60 -11.95
N PHE A 86 5.64 -3.29 -11.25
CA PHE A 86 5.14 -2.87 -9.94
C PHE A 86 6.28 -2.73 -8.92
N GLU A 87 7.13 -3.74 -8.77
CA GLU A 87 8.27 -3.73 -7.86
C GLU A 87 9.23 -2.57 -8.20
N GLN A 88 9.55 -2.38 -9.49
CA GLN A 88 10.41 -1.29 -9.93
C GLN A 88 9.83 0.07 -9.56
N GLN A 89 8.55 0.33 -9.88
CA GLN A 89 7.93 1.61 -9.59
C GLN A 89 7.83 1.88 -8.08
N MET A 90 7.45 0.87 -7.31
CA MET A 90 7.37 0.96 -5.86
C MET A 90 8.72 1.35 -5.22
N TYR A 91 9.83 0.74 -5.65
CA TYR A 91 11.16 1.00 -5.09
C TYR A 91 11.85 2.27 -5.60
N THR A 92 11.31 2.94 -6.62
CA THR A 92 11.82 4.27 -7.04
C THR A 92 11.38 5.41 -6.13
N SER A 93 10.43 5.18 -5.22
CA SER A 93 9.95 6.18 -4.27
C SER A 93 10.90 6.35 -3.09
N ASP A 94 11.14 7.60 -2.68
CA ASP A 94 11.93 7.95 -1.49
C ASP A 94 11.23 7.55 -0.17
N VAL A 95 9.97 7.08 -0.23
CA VAL A 95 9.21 6.66 0.97
C VAL A 95 9.92 5.55 1.74
N TRP A 96 10.69 4.69 1.08
CA TRP A 96 11.44 3.61 1.74
C TRP A 96 12.65 4.12 2.51
N VAL A 97 13.29 5.20 2.03
CA VAL A 97 14.36 5.89 2.76
C VAL A 97 13.77 6.55 4.00
N ARG A 98 12.62 7.22 3.86
CA ARG A 98 11.87 7.78 4.99
C ARG A 98 11.49 6.70 5.99
N MET A 99 10.95 5.57 5.53
CA MET A 99 10.57 4.45 6.38
C MET A 99 11.77 3.92 7.19
N ALA A 100 12.93 3.80 6.57
CA ALA A 100 14.15 3.39 7.28
C ALA A 100 14.56 4.40 8.36
N ASP A 101 14.47 5.70 8.09
CA ASP A 101 14.78 6.77 9.06
C ASP A 101 13.81 6.77 10.25
N VAL A 102 12.50 6.75 9.98
CA VAL A 102 11.48 6.76 11.05
C VAL A 102 11.54 5.50 11.90
N ASN A 103 11.82 4.33 11.31
CA ASN A 103 12.01 3.09 12.06
C ASN A 103 13.29 3.12 12.90
N GLY A 104 14.35 3.74 12.40
CA GLY A 104 15.57 3.99 13.17
C GLY A 104 15.30 4.85 14.40
N LYS A 105 14.50 5.90 14.26
CA LYS A 105 14.07 6.75 15.40
C LYS A 105 13.17 5.99 16.36
N LEU A 106 12.15 5.31 15.83
CA LEU A 106 11.17 4.52 16.59
C LEU A 106 11.83 3.50 17.51
N ALA A 107 12.86 2.79 17.04
CA ALA A 107 13.60 1.81 17.83
C ALA A 107 14.33 2.42 19.05
N ASN A 108 14.54 3.74 19.06
CA ASN A 108 15.18 4.47 20.14
C ASN A 108 14.19 5.24 21.03
N THR A 109 12.87 5.14 20.78
CA THR A 109 11.83 5.86 21.54
C THR A 109 11.35 5.04 22.74
N GLU A 110 11.09 5.72 23.87
CA GLU A 110 10.52 5.06 25.05
C GLU A 110 9.16 4.42 24.69
N GLY A 111 8.91 3.21 25.19
CA GLY A 111 7.69 2.46 24.86
C GLY A 111 7.79 1.59 23.61
N TYR A 112 8.88 1.63 22.84
CA TYR A 112 9.07 0.79 21.64
C TYR A 112 8.81 -0.71 21.89
N ALA A 113 9.22 -1.22 23.06
CA ALA A 113 9.02 -2.61 23.42
C ALA A 113 7.54 -3.06 23.35
N LYS A 114 6.57 -2.14 23.50
CA LYS A 114 5.14 -2.44 23.36
C LYS A 114 4.76 -2.93 21.97
N LEU A 115 5.49 -2.50 20.93
CA LEU A 115 5.28 -2.97 19.56
C LEU A 115 5.67 -4.45 19.39
N SER A 116 6.67 -4.94 20.13
CA SER A 116 7.11 -6.35 20.06
C SER A 116 6.31 -7.32 20.95
N LEU A 117 5.65 -6.83 21.99
CA LEU A 117 5.10 -7.66 23.08
C LEU A 117 3.69 -8.21 22.81
N THR A 118 3.14 -7.99 21.61
CA THR A 118 1.72 -8.27 21.28
C THR A 118 1.53 -9.41 20.29
N ASN A 119 2.57 -10.18 19.99
CA ASN A 119 2.40 -11.54 19.46
C ASN A 119 1.98 -12.47 20.61
N LYS A 120 0.73 -12.36 21.06
CA LYS A 120 0.05 -13.37 21.90
C LYS A 120 -1.29 -13.72 21.30
#